data_AF-A0A3N6IVX6-F1
#
_entry.id   AF-A0A3N6IVX6-F1
#
_cell.length_a   1.000
_cell.length_b   1.000
_cell.length_c   1.000
_cell.angle_alpha   90.00
_cell.angle_beta   90.00
_cell.angle_gamma   90.00
#
_symmetry.space_group_name_H-M   'P 1'
#
loop_
_entity.id
_entity.type
_entity.pdbx_description
1 polymer ?
#
loop_
_entity_poly.entity_id
_entity_poly.type
_entity_poly.pdbx_seq_one_letter_code
_entity_poly.pdbx_strand_id
1 'polypeptide(L)'
;MERIAVRAGRGAALTGGWVILAVAGWLIWLLPGPHLAAVLGVGPSDGSVRISGCHEATDEQGYADGTACIGVFMPRKEGEPQREITLDKAAKPHPAGSVVEVRTARGRAYELSGDALLTWVSVSGFILGPFLFVSLWLFACARHGRWESGDGYFLGFLAWVVGVLVLSVVVAIPVWIFTALFG
;
A
#
# COMPACT_ATOMS: atom_id res chain seq x y z
N MET A 1 -1.85 -33.67 34.01
CA MET A 1 -2.03 -33.56 32.54
C MET A 1 -2.48 -32.16 32.12
N GLU A 2 -3.38 -31.52 32.87
CA GLU A 2 -3.91 -30.16 32.61
C GLU A 2 -2.83 -29.08 32.42
N ARG A 3 -1.78 -29.04 33.26
CA ARG A 3 -0.68 -28.06 33.13
C ARG A 3 0.18 -28.22 31.87
N ILE A 4 0.22 -29.41 31.27
CA ILE A 4 0.99 -29.67 30.02
C ILE A 4 0.20 -29.18 28.81
N ALA A 5 -1.11 -29.44 28.79
CA ALA A 5 -2.01 -28.94 27.75
C ALA A 5 -2.08 -27.40 27.72
N VAL A 6 -2.12 -26.75 28.90
CA VAL A 6 -2.10 -25.27 28.99
C VAL A 6 -0.78 -24.67 28.50
N ARG A 7 0.38 -25.31 28.79
CA ARG A 7 1.67 -24.87 28.27
C ARG A 7 1.79 -25.05 26.74
N ALA A 8 1.31 -26.18 26.22
CA ALA A 8 1.29 -26.43 24.78
C ALA A 8 0.37 -25.44 24.03
N GLY A 9 -0.82 -25.16 24.57
CA GLY A 9 -1.75 -24.18 24.02
C GLY A 9 -1.21 -22.74 24.02
N ARG A 10 -0.49 -22.34 25.09
CA ARG A 10 0.22 -21.05 25.14
C ARG A 10 1.32 -20.94 24.09
N GLY A 11 2.11 -21.99 23.92
CA GLY A 11 3.18 -22.04 22.91
C GLY A 11 2.62 -21.88 21.50
N ALA A 12 1.57 -22.64 21.17
CA ALA A 12 0.92 -22.59 19.86
C ALA A 12 0.27 -21.24 19.56
N ALA A 13 -0.36 -20.59 20.54
CA ALA A 13 -0.96 -19.27 20.35
C ALA A 13 0.09 -18.15 20.17
N LEU A 14 1.22 -18.21 20.89
CA LEU A 14 2.34 -17.29 20.70
C LEU A 14 2.98 -17.44 19.32
N THR A 15 3.29 -18.67 18.91
CA THR A 15 3.87 -18.91 17.58
C THR A 15 2.89 -18.56 16.47
N GLY A 16 1.61 -18.90 16.63
CA GLY A 16 0.55 -18.51 15.70
C GLY A 16 0.45 -17.00 15.51
N GLY A 17 0.47 -16.22 16.60
CA GLY A 17 0.43 -14.76 16.54
C GLY A 17 1.61 -14.16 15.76
N TRP A 18 2.82 -14.65 15.97
CA TRP A 18 4.01 -14.21 15.23
C TRP A 18 4.00 -14.62 13.76
N VAL A 19 3.57 -15.86 13.46
CA VAL A 19 3.45 -16.36 12.09
C VAL A 19 2.46 -15.50 11.30
N ILE A 20 1.31 -15.16 11.88
CA ILE A 20 0.30 -14.32 11.23
C ILE A 20 0.86 -12.91 10.95
N LEU A 21 1.59 -12.30 11.88
CA LEU A 21 2.25 -11.01 11.63
C LEU A 21 3.35 -11.10 10.57
N ALA A 22 4.12 -12.18 10.55
CA ALA A 22 5.14 -12.41 9.54
C ALA A 22 4.51 -12.54 8.15
N VAL A 23 3.38 -13.25 8.03
CA VAL A 23 2.60 -13.34 6.78
C VAL A 23 2.06 -11.98 6.37
N ALA A 24 1.55 -11.17 7.30
CA ALA A 24 1.09 -9.82 7.01
C ALA A 24 2.22 -8.93 6.45
N GLY A 25 3.38 -8.94 7.12
CA GLY A 25 4.57 -8.23 6.68
C GLY A 25 5.04 -8.71 5.31
N TRP A 26 5.04 -10.02 5.07
CA TRP A 26 5.37 -10.62 3.77
C TRP A 26 4.41 -10.18 2.66
N LEU A 27 3.10 -10.17 2.91
CA LEU A 27 2.10 -9.72 1.96
C LEU A 27 2.24 -8.23 1.64
N ILE A 28 2.45 -7.39 2.66
CA ILE A 28 2.70 -5.95 2.48
C ILE A 28 3.99 -5.72 1.68
N TRP A 29 5.06 -6.46 1.99
CA TRP A 29 6.32 -6.36 1.27
C TRP A 29 6.18 -6.74 -0.20
N LEU A 30 5.46 -7.82 -0.51
CA LEU A 30 5.30 -8.29 -1.87
C LEU A 30 4.36 -7.41 -2.69
N LEU A 31 3.20 -7.04 -2.13
CA LEU A 31 2.09 -6.44 -2.88
C LEU A 31 2.20 -4.91 -2.93
N PRO A 32 1.88 -4.12 -1.88
CA PRO A 32 1.97 -2.66 -1.92
C PRO A 32 3.41 -2.14 -1.81
N GLY A 33 4.36 -2.91 -1.29
CA GLY A 33 5.74 -2.47 -1.04
C GLY A 33 6.44 -1.84 -2.25
N PRO A 34 6.51 -2.50 -3.43
CA PRO A 34 7.14 -1.94 -4.61
C PRO A 34 6.44 -0.66 -5.11
N HIS A 35 5.12 -0.60 -5.01
CA HIS A 35 4.33 0.56 -5.42
C HIS A 35 4.55 1.75 -4.47
N LEU A 36 4.54 1.53 -3.15
CA LEU A 36 4.86 2.55 -2.16
C LEU A 36 6.29 3.09 -2.35
N ALA A 37 7.27 2.22 -2.59
CA ALA A 37 8.64 2.64 -2.84
C ALA A 37 8.76 3.52 -4.10
N ALA A 38 8.08 3.13 -5.18
CA ALA A 38 8.06 3.89 -6.42
C ALA A 38 7.37 5.26 -6.25
N VAL A 39 6.20 5.29 -5.58
CA VAL A 39 5.44 6.53 -5.32
C VAL A 39 6.19 7.47 -4.38
N LEU A 40 6.76 6.96 -3.29
CA LEU A 40 7.52 7.76 -2.31
C LEU A 40 8.87 8.26 -2.85
N GLY A 41 9.27 7.84 -4.05
CA GLY A 41 10.53 8.27 -4.62
C GLY A 41 11.75 7.60 -3.99
N VAL A 42 11.58 6.44 -3.34
CA VAL A 42 12.69 5.74 -2.66
C VAL A 42 13.59 5.10 -3.72
N GLY A 43 14.81 5.60 -3.83
CA GLY A 43 15.81 5.15 -4.81
C GLY A 43 15.96 6.06 -6.03
N PRO A 44 16.92 5.78 -6.92
CA PRO A 44 17.13 6.54 -8.15
C PRO A 44 15.91 6.46 -9.08
N SER A 45 15.71 7.46 -9.92
CA SER A 45 14.71 7.40 -11.00
C SER A 45 15.08 6.31 -12.01
N ASP A 46 14.09 5.50 -12.39
CA ASP A 46 14.26 4.42 -13.38
C ASP A 46 14.35 4.97 -14.81
N GLY A 47 13.79 6.15 -15.04
CA GLY A 47 13.80 6.83 -16.33
C GLY A 47 12.88 8.04 -16.34
N SER A 48 12.53 8.45 -17.54
CA SER A 48 11.53 9.49 -17.77
C SER A 48 10.44 9.01 -18.69
N VAL A 49 9.23 9.53 -18.55
CA VAL A 49 8.11 9.26 -19.47
C VAL A 49 7.82 10.54 -20.23
N ARG A 50 7.83 10.43 -21.56
CA ARG A 50 7.30 11.48 -22.43
C ARG A 50 5.82 11.25 -22.62
N ILE A 51 5.01 12.15 -22.09
CA ILE A 51 3.56 12.01 -22.05
C ILE A 51 2.97 12.30 -23.44
N SER A 52 2.12 11.40 -23.95
CA SER A 52 1.37 11.59 -25.20
C SER A 52 -0.03 12.15 -24.94
N GLY A 53 -0.64 11.80 -23.81
CA GLY A 53 -1.93 12.32 -23.39
C GLY A 53 -2.29 11.85 -21.97
N CYS A 54 -3.18 12.60 -21.31
CA CYS A 54 -3.71 12.27 -20.00
C CYS A 54 -5.23 12.17 -20.07
N HIS A 55 -5.77 11.17 -19.38
CA HIS A 55 -7.19 10.91 -19.27
C HIS A 55 -7.55 10.71 -17.79
N GLU A 56 -8.79 11.04 -17.44
CA GLU A 56 -9.33 10.70 -16.13
C GLU A 56 -9.43 9.17 -16.06
N ALA A 57 -8.75 8.58 -15.08
CA ALA A 57 -8.77 7.14 -14.89
C ALA A 57 -10.05 6.78 -14.12
N THR A 58 -10.70 5.71 -14.54
CA THR A 58 -11.78 5.11 -13.76
C THR A 58 -11.36 3.74 -13.26
N ASP A 59 -11.75 3.39 -12.04
CA ASP A 59 -11.62 2.04 -11.52
C ASP A 59 -12.51 1.05 -12.30
N GLU A 60 -12.43 -0.25 -11.98
CA GLU A 60 -13.24 -1.28 -12.63
C GLU A 60 -14.75 -1.13 -12.37
N GLN A 61 -15.14 -0.24 -11.47
CA GLN A 61 -16.53 0.10 -11.16
C GLN A 61 -16.98 1.43 -11.81
N GLY A 62 -16.09 2.12 -12.54
CA GLY A 62 -16.38 3.38 -13.22
C GLY A 62 -16.25 4.63 -12.34
N TYR A 63 -15.72 4.52 -11.11
CA TYR A 63 -15.46 5.67 -10.26
C TYR A 63 -14.12 6.32 -10.60
N ALA A 64 -14.04 7.63 -10.44
CA ALA A 64 -12.80 8.37 -10.67
C ALA A 64 -11.67 7.84 -9.76
N ASP A 65 -10.58 7.36 -10.37
CA ASP A 65 -9.42 6.78 -9.71
C ASP A 65 -8.13 7.56 -10.04
N GLY A 66 -8.25 8.89 -10.09
CA GLY A 66 -7.17 9.81 -10.39
C GLY A 66 -6.96 10.05 -11.88
N THR A 67 -5.76 10.50 -12.26
CA THR A 67 -5.41 10.78 -13.66
C THR A 67 -4.43 9.72 -14.17
N ALA A 68 -4.74 9.07 -15.29
CA ALA A 68 -3.80 8.19 -15.99
C ALA A 68 -3.23 8.91 -17.20
N CYS A 69 -1.90 8.97 -17.29
CA CYS A 69 -1.22 9.53 -18.44
C CYS A 69 -0.51 8.41 -19.22
N ILE A 70 -0.72 8.39 -20.53
CA ILE A 70 -0.05 7.46 -21.43
C ILE A 70 1.19 8.15 -21.98
N GLY A 71 2.29 7.41 -22.12
CA GLY A 71 3.51 7.97 -22.67
C GLY A 71 4.55 6.91 -23.04
N VAL A 72 5.63 7.39 -23.65
CA VAL A 72 6.78 6.55 -24.01
C VAL A 72 7.81 6.63 -22.90
N PHE A 73 8.14 5.49 -22.30
CA PHE A 73 9.19 5.35 -21.30
C PHE A 73 10.56 5.41 -21.95
N MET A 74 11.39 6.35 -21.48
CA MET A 74 12.80 6.49 -21.80
C MET A 74 13.61 6.01 -20.59
N PRO A 75 14.10 4.75 -20.62
CA PRO A 75 14.86 4.19 -19.51
C PRO A 75 16.17 4.93 -19.32
N ARG A 76 16.59 5.09 -18.05
CA ARG A 76 17.90 5.67 -17.73
C ARG A 76 19.05 4.69 -17.98
N LYS A 77 18.77 3.40 -17.90
CA LYS A 77 19.75 2.33 -18.05
C LYS A 77 19.89 1.93 -19.52
N GLU A 78 21.11 1.94 -20.02
CA GLU A 78 21.41 1.46 -21.38
C GLU A 78 21.03 -0.03 -21.51
N GLY A 79 20.29 -0.37 -22.55
CA GLY A 79 19.88 -1.74 -22.87
C GLY A 79 18.43 -2.10 -22.50
N GLU A 80 17.70 -1.25 -21.80
CA GLU A 80 16.25 -1.45 -21.61
C GLU A 80 15.47 -0.86 -22.81
N PRO A 81 14.50 -1.58 -23.38
CA PRO A 81 13.75 -1.08 -24.53
C PRO A 81 12.82 0.07 -24.14
N GLN A 82 12.74 1.07 -25.01
CA GLN A 82 11.65 2.05 -24.95
C GLN A 82 10.33 1.32 -25.13
N ARG A 83 9.38 1.58 -24.24
CA ARG A 83 8.06 0.95 -24.26
C ARG A 83 7.01 1.97 -23.89
N GLU A 84 5.81 1.77 -24.41
CA GLU A 84 4.65 2.51 -23.94
C GLU A 84 4.36 2.06 -22.50
N ILE A 85 4.23 3.03 -21.60
CA ILE A 85 3.90 2.79 -20.20
C ILE A 85 2.84 3.80 -19.77
N THR A 86 1.96 3.37 -18.89
CA THR A 86 1.00 4.25 -18.26
C THR A 86 1.59 4.76 -16.95
N LEU A 87 1.59 6.08 -16.80
CA LEU A 87 1.77 6.78 -15.55
C LEU A 87 0.47 6.65 -14.76
N ASP A 88 0.52 5.89 -13.69
CA ASP A 88 -0.62 5.57 -12.84
C ASP A 88 -0.79 6.62 -11.75
N LYS A 89 -2.01 7.13 -11.58
CA LYS A 89 -2.38 8.18 -10.61
C LYS A 89 -1.41 9.36 -10.64
N ALA A 90 -1.30 10.01 -11.79
CA ALA A 90 -0.52 11.22 -11.97
C ALA A 90 -0.94 12.30 -10.96
N ALA A 91 0.04 13.02 -10.39
CA ALA A 91 -0.13 14.10 -9.43
C ALA A 91 -0.90 15.28 -10.03
N LYS A 92 -0.71 15.53 -11.33
CA LYS A 92 -1.41 16.56 -12.11
C LYS A 92 -1.63 16.10 -13.56
N PRO A 93 -2.65 16.63 -14.25
CA PRO A 93 -2.76 16.46 -15.69
C PRO A 93 -1.60 17.19 -16.37
N HIS A 94 -0.74 16.42 -17.03
CA HIS A 94 0.42 16.96 -17.74
C HIS A 94 0.09 17.26 -19.21
N PRO A 95 0.63 18.34 -19.80
CA PRO A 95 0.45 18.62 -21.22
C PRO A 95 1.18 17.59 -22.08
N ALA A 96 0.62 17.29 -23.26
CA ALA A 96 1.26 16.40 -24.23
C ALA A 96 2.66 16.91 -24.61
N GLY A 97 3.64 16.02 -24.60
CA GLY A 97 5.05 16.31 -24.85
C GLY A 97 5.89 16.63 -23.61
N SER A 98 5.29 16.74 -22.42
CA SER A 98 6.04 16.89 -21.18
C SER A 98 6.88 15.64 -20.87
N VAL A 99 7.98 15.84 -20.16
CA VAL A 99 8.88 14.77 -19.72
C VAL A 99 8.88 14.76 -18.19
N VAL A 100 8.49 13.63 -17.62
CA VAL A 100 8.37 13.45 -16.16
C VAL A 100 9.32 12.37 -15.71
N GLU A 101 10.09 12.62 -14.65
CA GLU A 101 10.90 11.57 -14.03
C GLU A 101 10.00 10.60 -13.26
N VAL A 102 10.13 9.31 -13.53
CA VAL A 102 9.27 8.29 -12.95
C VAL A 102 10.07 7.17 -12.33
N ARG A 103 9.41 6.45 -11.42
CA ARG A 103 9.85 5.15 -10.93
C ARG A 103 8.85 4.10 -11.34
N THR A 104 9.32 2.92 -11.65
CA THR A 104 8.50 1.84 -12.18
C THR A 104 8.31 0.76 -11.14
N ALA A 105 7.07 0.27 -11.02
CA ALA A 105 6.76 -0.88 -10.19
C ALA A 105 5.78 -1.79 -10.94
N ARG A 106 6.18 -3.05 -11.14
CA ARG A 106 5.37 -4.09 -11.80
C ARG A 106 4.76 -3.66 -13.14
N GLY A 107 5.54 -2.93 -13.96
CA GLY A 107 5.12 -2.53 -15.30
C GLY A 107 4.30 -1.23 -15.39
N ARG A 108 4.09 -0.53 -14.27
CA ARG A 108 3.49 0.82 -14.25
C ARG A 108 4.52 1.86 -13.83
N ALA A 109 4.40 3.07 -14.35
CA ALA A 109 5.18 4.22 -13.91
C ALA A 109 4.41 4.96 -12.81
N TYR A 110 5.14 5.45 -11.80
CA TYR A 110 4.62 6.20 -10.69
C TYR A 110 5.40 7.50 -10.54
N GLU A 111 4.66 8.57 -10.28
CA GLU A 111 5.16 9.81 -9.72
C GLU A 111 4.63 9.99 -8.30
N LEU A 112 5.19 10.95 -7.56
CA LEU A 112 4.72 11.25 -6.21
C LEU A 112 3.34 11.93 -6.30
N SER A 113 2.27 11.18 -5.99
CA SER A 113 0.91 11.70 -5.97
C SER A 113 0.17 11.34 -4.68
N GLY A 114 -0.70 12.24 -4.23
CA GLY A 114 -1.54 12.01 -3.06
C GLY A 114 -2.52 10.85 -3.27
N ASP A 115 -3.03 10.67 -4.49
CA ASP A 115 -3.99 9.60 -4.83
C ASP A 115 -3.33 8.22 -4.79
N ALA A 116 -2.10 8.11 -5.31
CA ALA A 116 -1.33 6.87 -5.21
C ALA A 116 -0.99 6.55 -3.76
N LEU A 117 -0.59 7.54 -2.96
CA LEU A 117 -0.32 7.33 -1.53
C LEU A 117 -1.57 6.91 -0.78
N LEU A 118 -2.69 7.61 -0.97
CA LEU A 118 -3.97 7.27 -0.34
C LEU A 118 -4.31 5.81 -0.61
N THR A 119 -4.18 5.38 -1.86
CA THR A 119 -4.50 4.02 -2.30
C THR A 119 -3.59 2.99 -1.64
N TRP A 120 -2.28 3.13 -1.79
CA TRP A 120 -1.34 2.10 -1.36
C TRP A 120 -1.15 2.06 0.17
N VAL A 121 -1.34 3.19 0.86
CA VAL A 121 -1.40 3.24 2.32
C VAL A 121 -2.68 2.55 2.82
N SER A 122 -3.83 2.81 2.19
CA SER A 122 -5.10 2.16 2.54
C SER A 122 -5.02 0.65 2.36
N VAL A 123 -4.53 0.19 1.21
CA VAL A 123 -4.33 -1.24 0.91
C VAL A 123 -3.43 -1.89 1.96
N SER A 124 -2.32 -1.24 2.33
CA SER A 124 -1.41 -1.76 3.35
C SER A 124 -2.08 -1.86 4.73
N GLY A 125 -2.85 -0.84 5.11
CA GLY A 125 -3.60 -0.84 6.38
C GLY A 125 -4.70 -1.89 6.42
N PHE A 126 -5.41 -2.12 5.31
CA PHE A 126 -6.44 -3.15 5.19
C PHE A 126 -5.86 -4.56 5.19
N ILE A 127 -4.68 -4.76 4.61
CA ILE A 127 -3.95 -6.03 4.75
C ILE A 127 -3.51 -6.22 6.20
N LEU A 128 -2.97 -5.20 6.87
CA LEU A 128 -2.45 -5.34 8.24
C LEU A 128 -3.54 -5.64 9.28
N GLY A 129 -4.71 -5.00 9.16
CA GLY A 129 -5.77 -5.03 10.16
C GLY A 129 -6.20 -6.43 10.59
N PRO A 130 -6.73 -7.28 9.69
CA PRO A 130 -7.21 -8.61 10.05
C PRO A 130 -6.14 -9.45 10.76
N PHE A 131 -4.91 -9.41 10.25
CA PHE A 131 -3.79 -10.16 10.80
C PHE A 131 -3.38 -9.65 12.17
N LEU A 132 -3.33 -8.32 12.36
CA LEU A 132 -3.03 -7.70 13.65
C LEU A 132 -4.04 -8.10 14.72
N PHE A 133 -5.35 -7.99 14.44
CA PHE A 133 -6.38 -8.29 15.44
C PHE A 133 -6.47 -9.78 15.77
N VAL A 134 -6.25 -10.67 14.79
CA VAL A 134 -6.14 -12.11 15.05
C VAL A 134 -4.91 -12.40 15.90
N SER A 135 -3.76 -11.78 15.61
CA SER A 135 -2.55 -11.96 16.44
C SER A 135 -2.73 -11.44 17.86
N LEU A 136 -3.38 -10.27 18.04
CA LEU A 136 -3.69 -9.72 19.36
C LEU A 136 -4.61 -10.66 20.16
N TRP A 137 -5.63 -11.23 19.51
CA TRP A 137 -6.52 -12.21 20.13
C TRP A 137 -5.76 -13.48 20.56
N LEU A 138 -4.88 -14.01 19.70
CA LEU A 138 -4.04 -15.16 20.04
C LEU A 138 -3.08 -14.86 21.19
N PHE A 139 -2.46 -13.68 21.21
CA PHE A 139 -1.59 -13.26 22.31
C PHE A 139 -2.36 -13.14 23.64
N ALA A 140 -3.59 -12.68 23.60
CA ALA A 140 -4.43 -12.60 24.80
C ALA A 140 -4.88 -13.99 25.28
N CYS A 141 -5.25 -14.89 24.36
CA CYS A 141 -5.51 -16.29 24.69
C CYS A 141 -4.29 -16.96 25.33
N ALA A 142 -3.08 -16.70 24.80
CA ALA A 142 -1.82 -17.17 25.38
C ALA A 142 -1.58 -16.56 26.78
N ARG A 143 -1.82 -15.27 26.97
CA ARG A 143 -1.64 -14.60 28.26
C ARG A 143 -2.55 -15.21 29.33
N HIS A 144 -3.83 -15.38 29.02
CA HIS A 144 -4.81 -15.88 29.98
C HIS A 144 -4.88 -17.40 30.08
N GLY A 145 -4.22 -18.14 29.18
CA GLY A 145 -4.18 -19.60 29.19
C GLY A 145 -5.55 -20.25 28.93
N ARG A 146 -6.47 -19.49 28.33
CA ARG A 146 -7.84 -19.87 27.98
C ARG A 146 -8.25 -19.17 26.70
N TRP A 147 -9.23 -19.72 25.99
CA TRP A 147 -9.85 -19.03 24.86
C TRP A 147 -10.65 -17.83 25.35
N GLU A 148 -10.35 -16.65 24.82
CA GLU A 148 -11.10 -15.43 25.10
C GLU A 148 -12.15 -15.15 24.03
N SER A 149 -13.23 -14.46 24.41
CA SER A 149 -14.23 -13.97 23.47
C SER A 149 -13.60 -12.98 22.48
N GLY A 150 -13.95 -13.11 21.19
CA GLY A 150 -13.42 -12.28 20.11
C GLY A 150 -14.04 -10.88 19.99
N ASP A 151 -15.14 -10.60 20.70
CA ASP A 151 -15.99 -9.42 20.48
C ASP A 151 -15.24 -8.09 20.57
N GLY A 152 -14.35 -7.94 21.56
CA GLY A 152 -13.53 -6.74 21.72
C GLY A 152 -12.53 -6.53 20.58
N TYR A 153 -12.00 -7.61 20.01
CA TYR A 153 -11.07 -7.56 18.88
C TYR A 153 -11.80 -7.23 17.58
N PHE A 154 -13.06 -7.68 17.44
CA PHE A 154 -13.91 -7.31 16.31
C PHE A 154 -14.27 -5.81 16.33
N LEU A 155 -14.67 -5.27 17.48
CA LEU A 155 -14.91 -3.82 17.62
C LEU A 155 -13.63 -3.01 17.38
N GLY A 156 -12.50 -3.49 17.90
CA GLY A 156 -11.20 -2.89 17.61
C GLY A 156 -10.85 -2.91 16.12
N PHE A 157 -11.15 -4.01 15.43
CA PHE A 157 -10.96 -4.13 13.98
C PHE A 157 -11.83 -3.14 13.19
N LEU A 158 -13.09 -2.94 13.59
CA LEU A 158 -13.95 -1.92 12.98
C LEU A 158 -13.38 -0.51 13.18
N ALA A 159 -12.92 -0.18 14.38
CA ALA A 159 -12.26 1.09 14.65
C ALA A 159 -10.96 1.25 13.84
N TRP A 160 -10.21 0.18 13.64
CA TRP A 160 -9.03 0.16 12.78
C TRP A 160 -9.34 0.44 11.32
N VAL A 161 -10.40 -0.16 10.76
CA VAL A 161 -10.84 0.11 9.37
C VAL A 161 -11.09 1.60 9.17
N VAL A 162 -11.80 2.25 10.11
CA VAL A 162 -12.00 3.70 10.08
C VAL A 162 -10.68 4.45 10.25
N GLY A 163 -9.84 4.01 11.18
CA GLY A 163 -8.53 4.61 11.43
C GLY A 163 -7.59 4.57 10.23
N VAL A 164 -7.59 3.49 9.45
CA VAL A 164 -6.79 3.34 8.22
C VAL A 164 -7.25 4.35 7.17
N LEU A 165 -8.55 4.53 6.99
CA LEU A 165 -9.08 5.52 6.05
C LEU A 165 -8.65 6.94 6.46
N VAL A 166 -8.83 7.29 7.73
CA VAL A 166 -8.43 8.60 8.26
C VAL A 166 -6.92 8.80 8.09
N LEU A 167 -6.10 7.82 8.47
CA LEU A 167 -4.65 7.90 8.35
C LEU A 167 -4.21 8.07 6.89
N SER A 168 -4.83 7.34 5.96
CA SER A 168 -4.50 7.41 4.54
C SER A 168 -4.78 8.79 3.96
N VAL A 169 -5.90 9.40 4.36
CA VAL A 169 -6.23 10.79 4.01
C VAL A 169 -5.22 11.77 4.63
N VAL A 170 -4.88 11.61 5.92
CA VAL A 170 -3.91 12.46 6.61
C VAL A 170 -2.52 12.42 5.96
N VAL A 171 -2.10 11.26 5.44
CA VAL A 171 -0.82 11.12 4.72
C VAL A 171 -0.90 11.68 3.30
N ALA A 172 -2.04 11.55 2.63
CA ALA A 172 -2.24 12.06 1.28
C ALA A 172 -2.32 13.60 1.22
N ILE A 173 -2.93 14.25 2.22
CA ILE A 173 -3.14 15.70 2.27
C ILE A 173 -1.83 16.51 2.09
N PRO A 174 -0.75 16.26 2.84
CA PRO A 174 0.52 16.96 2.65
C PRO A 174 1.05 16.84 1.22
N VAL A 175 0.87 15.68 0.59
CA VAL A 175 1.33 15.46 -0.78
C VAL A 175 0.46 16.19 -1.78
N TRP A 176 -0.86 16.15 -1.65
CA TRP A 176 -1.75 16.99 -2.48
C TRP A 176 -1.39 18.49 -2.37
N ILE A 177 -1.14 18.98 -1.15
CA ILE A 177 -0.73 20.38 -0.93
C ILE A 177 0.62 20.64 -1.61
N PHE A 178 1.61 19.77 -1.40
CA PHE A 178 2.94 19.92 -1.98
C PHE A 178 2.89 19.92 -3.51
N THR A 179 2.20 18.94 -4.11
CA THR A 179 2.06 18.85 -5.57
C THR A 179 1.28 20.02 -6.12
N ALA A 180 0.25 20.52 -5.43
CA ALA A 180 -0.50 21.71 -5.85
C ALA A 180 0.39 22.96 -5.88
N LEU A 181 1.26 23.14 -4.88
CA LEU A 181 2.11 24.33 -4.72
C LEU A 181 3.37 24.32 -5.61
N PHE A 182 3.99 23.16 -5.81
CA PHE A 182 5.32 23.06 -6.43
C PHE A 182 5.38 22.21 -7.72
N GLY A 183 4.31 21.48 -8.03
CA GLY A 183 4.21 20.64 -9.23
C GLY A 183 3.64 21.34 -10.45
#